data_AF-A0A942G6J6-F1
#
_entry.id   AF-A0A942G6J6-F1
#
_cell.length_a   1.000
_cell.length_b   1.000
_cell.length_c   1.000
_cell.angle_alpha   90.00
_cell.angle_beta   90.00
_cell.angle_gamma   90.00
#
_symmetry.space_group_name_H-M   'P 1'
#
loop_
_entity.id
_entity.type
_entity.pdbx_description
1 polymer ?
#
loop_
_entity_poly.entity_id
_entity_poly.type
_entity_poly.pdbx_seq_one_letter_code
_entity_poly.pdbx_strand_id
1 'polypeptide(L)'
;MSRATRRLLLAVGVVALLGLVVARVLESTSPSSSCADPAAPLAPPDGWEAVPAAAVGHGALRSLQLATDGPEDLRSARFLLVRIATDGGAPPEIYLDTVGGRERGGWTYQSALSASAWNLMVESDGRIFRHDGGPTTWSWQEAEATAGYRWQAHGTAVVVCIPVDLLATDGTLPSRVRVAAQRDDRWLPAPFLAGAALPPATPTLGVAQVRAPGRLAFAYQWAPWAVRDADPAGLDLTRASQVYGRFDHVVFGAGLQRPDHPSHANTERLVRQLAEDHPGQERWGYVSMLREADDWYGHAGVARRIDQWARLPVTGIFLDEFDLCDAAWADCGIAPDGSARRATRERQRAAVEHAHARGLAVFANAHSAHGVLVSHAGDPTPLGPGSADRPADMYLLENPTVWDGRWWTGLDLAAALARFHDAPVLARGAGVRLAVVDTGAGAIRDTADTTQEYAASWWRAVQAGAAAHGFTNAVYSASDELGTNLALLGPPPDGVGLDERGWRFAGPPVVVDGGVTLARPVVDTEGHTIGELRTTFDPDVGTVTVTPPRPN
;
A
#
# COMPACT_ATOMS: atom_id res chain seq x y z
N MET A 1 15.20 78.66 9.66
CA MET A 1 14.92 77.63 8.62
C MET A 1 13.56 77.89 8.00
N SER A 2 13.50 77.97 6.66
CA SER A 2 12.22 78.20 5.96
C SER A 2 11.30 76.97 6.06
N ARG A 3 9.97 77.16 5.89
CA ARG A 3 9.01 76.05 5.82
C ARG A 3 9.35 75.04 4.72
N ALA A 4 9.98 75.48 3.63
CA ALA A 4 10.45 74.61 2.56
C ALA A 4 11.60 73.69 3.04
N THR A 5 12.55 74.25 3.81
CA THR A 5 13.67 73.50 4.38
C THR A 5 13.22 72.45 5.41
N ARG A 6 12.17 72.74 6.20
CA ARG A 6 11.58 71.75 7.12
C ARG A 6 10.87 70.60 6.40
N ARG A 7 10.18 70.88 5.29
CA ARG A 7 9.51 69.83 4.49
C ARG A 7 10.50 68.94 3.76
N LEU A 8 11.61 69.51 3.26
CA LEU A 8 12.67 68.75 2.62
C LEU A 8 13.41 67.85 3.62
N LEU A 9 13.68 68.33 4.84
CA LEU A 9 14.31 67.52 5.89
C LEU A 9 13.38 66.42 6.44
N LEU A 10 12.06 66.66 6.51
CA LEU A 10 11.10 65.61 6.84
C LEU A 10 11.02 64.54 5.74
N ALA A 11 11.02 64.95 4.47
CA ALA A 11 10.97 64.00 3.35
C ALA A 11 12.25 63.14 3.25
N VAL A 12 13.43 63.75 3.43
CA VAL A 12 14.72 63.02 3.46
C VAL A 12 14.81 62.12 4.70
N GLY A 13 14.31 62.58 5.86
CA GLY A 13 14.25 61.77 7.07
C GLY A 13 13.34 60.55 6.95
N VAL A 14 12.17 60.68 6.30
CA VAL A 14 11.21 59.58 6.08
C VAL A 14 11.73 58.58 5.04
N VAL A 15 12.40 59.03 3.98
CA VAL A 15 13.02 58.13 2.99
C VAL A 15 14.23 57.40 3.56
N ALA A 16 15.04 58.04 4.41
CA ALA A 16 16.14 57.37 5.11
C ALA A 16 15.63 56.37 6.16
N LEU A 17 14.52 56.67 6.86
CA LEU A 17 13.91 55.74 7.81
C LEU A 17 13.27 54.53 7.12
N LEU A 18 12.59 54.75 5.99
CA LEU A 18 12.03 53.65 5.17
C LEU A 18 13.14 52.82 4.52
N GLY A 19 14.24 53.43 4.07
CA GLY A 19 15.42 52.71 3.58
C GLY A 19 16.11 51.87 4.66
N LEU A 20 16.20 52.38 5.90
CA LEU A 20 16.77 51.63 7.02
C LEU A 20 15.85 50.51 7.52
N VAL A 21 14.53 50.71 7.47
CA VAL A 21 13.53 49.69 7.84
C VAL A 21 13.44 48.60 6.77
N VAL A 22 13.51 48.96 5.48
CA VAL A 22 13.54 47.97 4.38
C VAL A 22 14.88 47.22 4.35
N ALA A 23 16.02 47.88 4.63
CA ALA A 23 17.31 47.20 4.76
C ALA A 23 17.35 46.27 5.99
N ARG A 24 16.78 46.67 7.15
CA ARG A 24 16.70 45.79 8.33
C ARG A 24 15.68 44.66 8.18
N VAL A 25 14.59 44.86 7.44
CA VAL A 25 13.60 43.80 7.16
C VAL A 25 14.13 42.83 6.10
N LEU A 26 14.99 43.28 5.18
CA LEU A 26 15.67 42.41 4.21
C LEU A 26 16.93 41.73 4.77
N GLU A 27 17.53 42.26 5.85
CA GLU A 27 18.62 41.60 6.59
C GLU A 27 18.12 40.69 7.73
N SER A 28 16.81 40.62 8.01
CA SER A 28 16.25 39.87 9.16
C SER A 28 15.28 38.72 8.85
N THR A 29 15.34 38.06 7.69
CA THR A 29 14.57 36.82 7.47
C THR A 29 15.28 35.79 6.58
N SER A 30 16.57 35.56 6.79
CA SER A 30 17.05 34.18 6.69
C SER A 30 16.97 33.66 8.13
N PRO A 31 16.06 32.73 8.46
CA PRO A 31 16.08 32.13 9.79
C PRO A 31 17.50 31.59 9.97
N SER A 32 18.27 32.19 10.89
CA SER A 32 19.52 31.59 11.31
C SER A 32 19.11 30.23 11.87
N SER A 33 19.29 29.19 11.07
CA SER A 33 18.81 27.85 11.38
C SER A 33 19.30 27.53 12.79
N SER A 34 18.39 27.38 13.76
CA SER A 34 18.74 27.12 15.15
C SER A 34 19.68 25.91 15.28
N CYS A 35 19.67 25.01 14.29
CA CYS A 35 20.62 23.90 14.15
C CYS A 35 22.11 24.30 14.03
N ALA A 36 22.46 25.49 13.55
CA ALA A 36 23.85 25.89 13.29
C ALA A 36 24.55 26.52 14.51
N ASP A 37 23.81 27.04 15.48
CA ASP A 37 24.35 27.62 16.70
C ASP A 37 24.22 26.63 17.87
N PRO A 38 25.32 26.00 18.33
CA PRO A 38 25.27 24.99 19.40
C PRO A 38 24.80 25.56 20.74
N ALA A 39 24.88 26.89 20.95
CA ALA A 39 24.45 27.56 22.16
C ALA A 39 22.98 28.03 22.10
N ALA A 40 22.40 28.16 20.90
CA ALA A 40 21.01 28.55 20.76
C ALA A 40 20.08 27.37 21.15
N PRO A 41 19.01 27.62 21.92
CA PRO A 41 17.96 26.63 22.10
C PRO A 41 17.36 26.27 20.75
N LEU A 42 17.07 24.99 20.52
CA LEU A 42 16.32 24.53 19.33
C LEU A 42 14.87 25.01 19.44
N ALA A 43 14.65 26.29 19.13
CA ALA A 43 13.32 26.85 18.99
C ALA A 43 12.74 26.40 17.64
N PRO A 44 11.45 26.05 17.59
CA PRO A 44 10.79 25.75 16.34
C PRO A 44 10.83 27.00 15.44
N PRO A 45 11.37 26.95 14.21
CA PRO A 45 11.23 28.05 13.25
C PRO A 45 9.75 28.36 12.97
N ASP A 46 9.46 29.59 12.59
CA ASP A 46 8.17 29.92 11.97
C ASP A 46 8.07 29.16 10.63
N GLY A 47 7.12 28.21 10.51
CA GLY A 47 6.90 27.46 9.26
C GLY A 47 7.04 25.92 9.30
N TRP A 48 6.85 25.26 10.45
CA TRP A 48 6.72 23.79 10.45
C TRP A 48 5.51 23.33 9.66
N GLU A 49 5.70 22.36 8.77
CA GLU A 49 4.59 21.60 8.21
C GLU A 49 4.18 20.55 9.27
N ALA A 50 2.98 20.72 9.83
CA ALA A 50 2.44 19.76 10.76
C ALA A 50 1.98 18.53 9.98
N VAL A 51 2.57 17.37 10.26
CA VAL A 51 2.03 16.10 9.74
C VAL A 51 0.76 15.79 10.54
N PRO A 52 -0.40 15.50 9.89
CA PRO A 52 -1.67 15.29 10.60
C PRO A 52 -1.60 14.21 11.68
N ALA A 53 -2.33 14.42 12.78
CA ALA A 53 -2.33 13.58 14.00
C ALA A 53 -2.74 12.10 13.82
N ALA A 54 -3.14 11.70 12.62
CA ALA A 54 -3.60 10.35 12.27
C ALA A 54 -2.60 9.22 12.44
N ALA A 55 -1.33 9.55 12.33
CA ALA A 55 -0.25 8.59 12.30
C ALA A 55 0.50 8.55 13.63
N VAL A 56 -0.20 8.92 14.71
CA VAL A 56 0.27 8.82 16.09
C VAL A 56 -0.58 7.76 16.79
N GLY A 57 -0.32 6.48 16.47
CA GLY A 57 -1.05 5.35 17.06
C GLY A 57 -0.90 5.26 18.58
N HIS A 58 -1.74 4.44 19.21
CA HIS A 58 -1.84 4.26 20.67
C HIS A 58 -0.49 4.30 21.39
N GLY A 59 -0.31 5.33 22.21
CA GLY A 59 0.90 5.56 22.98
C GLY A 59 1.11 7.04 23.26
N ALA A 60 2.06 7.35 24.13
CA ALA A 60 2.34 8.69 24.64
C ALA A 60 2.95 9.66 23.62
N LEU A 61 2.70 9.52 22.32
CA LEU A 61 3.11 10.48 21.29
C LEU A 61 1.92 11.41 20.98
N ARG A 62 2.16 12.71 20.83
CA ARG A 62 1.14 13.74 20.55
C ARG A 62 1.20 14.29 19.14
N SER A 63 2.40 14.49 18.62
CA SER A 63 2.61 15.07 17.29
C SER A 63 4.01 14.76 16.82
N LEU A 64 4.18 14.60 15.51
CA LEU A 64 5.49 14.61 14.87
C LEU A 64 5.43 15.60 13.70
N GLN A 65 6.38 16.53 13.68
CA GLN A 65 6.48 17.63 12.73
C GLN A 65 7.83 17.53 12.02
N LEU A 66 7.85 17.93 10.76
CA LEU A 66 9.04 17.96 9.92
C LEU A 66 9.22 19.37 9.36
N ALA A 67 10.47 19.82 9.28
CA ALA A 67 10.83 21.06 8.61
C ALA A 67 12.22 20.92 7.99
N THR A 68 12.57 21.83 7.09
CA THR A 68 13.95 21.97 6.62
C THR A 68 14.41 23.41 6.81
N ASP A 69 15.73 23.65 6.85
CA ASP A 69 16.26 25.02 6.93
C ASP A 69 16.45 25.69 5.55
N GLY A 70 16.06 25.01 4.47
CA GLY A 70 16.00 25.51 3.10
C GLY A 70 14.56 25.85 2.68
N PRO A 71 14.36 26.76 1.70
CA PRO A 71 13.05 27.34 1.45
C PRO A 71 12.01 26.38 0.87
N GLU A 72 12.35 25.30 0.16
CA GLU A 72 11.31 24.50 -0.56
C GLU A 72 11.63 23.00 -0.77
N ASP A 73 12.88 22.52 -0.60
CA ASP A 73 13.21 21.10 -0.80
C ASP A 73 14.38 20.58 0.07
N LEU A 74 14.45 19.24 0.22
CA LEU A 74 15.54 18.55 0.94
C LEU A 74 16.91 18.74 0.27
N ARG A 75 16.97 19.06 -1.03
CA ARG A 75 18.23 19.17 -1.79
C ARG A 75 18.93 20.50 -1.57
N SER A 76 18.18 21.55 -1.23
CA SER A 76 18.68 22.87 -0.88
C SER A 76 18.81 23.08 0.63
N ALA A 77 18.27 22.16 1.43
CA ALA A 77 18.39 22.16 2.88
C ALA A 77 19.76 21.65 3.35
N ARG A 78 20.23 22.18 4.48
CA ARG A 78 21.39 21.65 5.22
C ARG A 78 20.94 20.71 6.34
N PHE A 79 19.75 20.95 6.88
CA PHE A 79 19.19 20.17 7.99
C PHE A 79 17.75 19.74 7.73
N LEU A 80 17.44 18.50 8.09
CA LEU A 80 16.10 18.02 8.38
C LEU A 80 15.84 18.24 9.88
N LEU A 81 14.77 18.95 10.20
CA LEU A 81 14.32 19.17 11.57
C LEU A 81 13.16 18.21 11.84
N VAL A 82 13.29 17.45 12.92
CA VAL A 82 12.27 16.50 13.39
C VAL A 82 11.85 16.92 14.78
N ARG A 83 10.56 17.23 14.98
CA ARG A 83 10.02 17.54 16.31
C ARG A 83 8.95 16.54 16.69
N ILE A 84 9.15 15.85 17.81
CA ILE A 84 8.20 14.88 18.35
C ILE A 84 7.71 15.39 19.69
N ALA A 85 6.41 15.65 19.82
CA ALA A 85 5.77 15.90 21.11
C ALA A 85 5.20 14.59 21.67
N THR A 86 5.24 14.44 22.98
CA THR A 86 4.81 13.28 23.76
C THR A 86 3.88 13.72 24.90
N ASP A 87 3.22 12.78 25.57
CA ASP A 87 2.47 13.00 26.82
C ASP A 87 3.38 13.12 28.07
N GLY A 88 4.70 13.18 27.88
CA GLY A 88 5.72 13.28 28.94
C GLY A 88 6.32 11.93 29.36
N GLY A 89 7.52 11.95 29.93
CA GLY A 89 8.37 10.78 30.25
C GLY A 89 9.59 10.68 29.32
N ALA A 90 10.18 9.49 29.16
CA ALA A 90 11.41 9.34 28.38
C ALA A 90 11.19 9.74 26.90
N PRO A 91 12.18 10.42 26.27
CA PRO A 91 12.20 10.64 24.83
C PRO A 91 11.97 9.35 24.03
N PRO A 92 11.26 9.41 22.88
CA PRO A 92 11.15 8.27 22.01
C PRO A 92 12.45 8.03 21.23
N GLU A 93 12.64 6.81 20.77
CA GLU A 93 13.55 6.50 19.66
C GLU A 93 12.93 7.00 18.35
N ILE A 94 13.75 7.47 17.41
CA ILE A 94 13.33 7.98 16.11
C ILE A 94 13.98 7.12 15.03
N TYR A 95 13.21 6.64 14.07
CA TYR A 95 13.72 5.85 12.96
C TYR A 95 13.53 6.63 11.66
N LEU A 96 14.54 6.63 10.79
CA LEU A 96 14.49 7.29 9.48
C LEU A 96 14.83 6.31 8.34
N ASP A 97 13.98 6.28 7.31
CA ASP A 97 14.25 5.64 6.02
C ASP A 97 14.64 6.73 5.02
N THR A 98 15.86 6.61 4.49
CA THR A 98 16.47 7.56 3.56
C THR A 98 16.85 6.92 2.22
N VAL A 99 16.54 5.64 2.01
CA VAL A 99 16.90 4.91 0.78
C VAL A 99 15.69 4.56 -0.07
N GLY A 100 14.48 4.64 0.49
CA GLY A 100 13.24 4.44 -0.27
C GLY A 100 13.10 3.03 -0.83
N GLY A 101 13.72 2.03 -0.19
CA GLY A 101 13.72 0.64 -0.63
C GLY A 101 14.33 -0.31 0.39
N ARG A 102 14.02 -1.60 0.26
CA ARG A 102 14.37 -2.66 1.23
C ARG A 102 15.84 -3.12 1.24
N GLU A 103 16.66 -2.56 0.37
CA GLU A 103 18.00 -3.10 0.07
C GLU A 103 19.05 -2.80 1.15
N ARG A 104 18.82 -1.78 1.98
CA ARG A 104 19.75 -1.29 3.00
C ARG A 104 18.93 -0.78 4.18
N GLY A 105 19.22 -1.22 5.40
CA GLY A 105 18.50 -0.76 6.60
C GLY A 105 18.00 -1.89 7.50
N GLY A 106 17.82 -1.55 8.77
CA GLY A 106 17.34 -2.43 9.83
C GLY A 106 15.88 -2.74 9.62
N TRP A 107 15.55 -4.01 9.79
CA TRP A 107 14.21 -4.53 9.55
C TRP A 107 13.50 -4.83 10.86
N THR A 108 12.25 -4.44 10.93
CA THR A 108 11.27 -5.00 11.86
C THR A 108 10.23 -5.78 11.05
N TYR A 109 9.34 -6.53 11.69
CA TYR A 109 8.19 -7.15 10.99
C TYR A 109 7.38 -6.13 10.14
N GLN A 110 7.49 -4.84 10.45
CA GLN A 110 6.76 -3.75 9.81
C GLN A 110 7.42 -3.22 8.51
N SER A 111 8.72 -3.43 8.30
CA SER A 111 9.38 -3.17 7.00
C SER A 111 8.96 -4.18 5.92
N ALA A 112 8.37 -5.31 6.33
CA ALA A 112 7.73 -6.32 5.47
C ALA A 112 6.52 -5.82 4.71
N LEU A 113 5.96 -4.69 5.15
CA LEU A 113 4.67 -4.22 4.65
C LEU A 113 4.76 -2.86 3.93
N SER A 114 5.82 -2.07 4.14
CA SER A 114 5.93 -0.68 3.65
C SER A 114 6.99 -0.43 2.55
N ALA A 115 7.66 -1.48 2.06
CA ALA A 115 8.86 -1.36 1.22
C ALA A 115 10.00 -0.48 1.81
N SER A 116 9.93 -0.14 3.10
CA SER A 116 10.93 0.68 3.82
C SER A 116 12.00 -0.20 4.47
N ALA A 117 13.19 0.34 4.67
CA ALA A 117 14.17 -0.17 5.63
C ALA A 117 14.69 1.03 6.44
N TRP A 118 15.04 0.82 7.72
CA TRP A 118 15.47 1.92 8.59
C TRP A 118 16.98 2.10 8.51
N ASN A 119 17.43 3.26 8.06
CA ASN A 119 18.85 3.47 7.79
C ASN A 119 19.49 4.35 8.85
N LEU A 120 18.69 5.11 9.58
CA LEU A 120 19.11 5.85 10.76
C LEU A 120 18.17 5.58 11.92
N MET A 121 18.72 5.53 13.12
CA MET A 121 17.99 5.47 14.37
C MET A 121 18.56 6.54 15.31
N VAL A 122 17.71 7.34 15.94
CA VAL A 122 18.09 8.25 17.03
C VAL A 122 17.53 7.67 18.30
N GLU A 123 18.39 7.25 19.22
CA GLU A 123 17.95 6.73 20.51
C GLU A 123 17.39 7.83 21.41
N SER A 124 16.71 7.41 22.48
CA SER A 124 16.11 8.30 23.47
C SER A 124 17.11 9.23 24.19
N ASP A 125 18.41 8.92 24.15
CA ASP A 125 19.48 9.76 24.70
C ASP A 125 20.13 10.70 23.67
N GLY A 126 19.64 10.66 22.42
CA GLY A 126 20.13 11.47 21.33
C GLY A 126 21.33 10.90 20.58
N ARG A 127 21.82 9.69 20.92
CA ARG A 127 22.78 8.99 20.05
C ARG A 127 22.11 8.64 18.73
N ILE A 128 22.87 8.77 17.64
CA ILE A 128 22.40 8.44 16.31
C ILE A 128 23.18 7.24 15.80
N PHE A 129 22.46 6.31 15.20
CA PHE A 129 22.97 5.06 14.67
C PHE A 129 22.64 4.99 13.19
N ARG A 130 23.54 4.38 12.43
CA ARG A 130 23.32 3.98 11.06
C ARG A 130 23.24 2.47 11.02
N HIS A 131 22.30 1.95 10.25
CA HIS A 131 22.25 0.51 10.02
C HIS A 131 23.45 0.08 9.17
N ASP A 132 24.17 -0.94 9.62
CA ASP A 132 25.39 -1.46 8.99
C ASP A 132 25.28 -2.95 8.61
N GLY A 133 24.11 -3.56 8.87
CA GLY A 133 23.86 -4.98 8.61
C GLY A 133 23.23 -5.27 7.25
N GLY A 134 22.97 -6.56 7.00
CA GLY A 134 22.09 -6.97 5.92
C GLY A 134 20.62 -6.66 6.24
N PRO A 135 19.73 -6.67 5.22
CA PRO A 135 18.28 -6.71 5.44
C PRO A 135 17.97 -7.82 6.46
N THR A 136 17.02 -7.59 7.37
CA THR A 136 16.64 -8.51 8.48
C THR A 136 17.63 -8.69 9.63
N THR A 137 18.76 -7.98 9.65
CA THR A 137 19.69 -8.02 10.80
C THR A 137 19.55 -6.78 11.67
N TRP A 138 19.44 -6.98 12.99
CA TRP A 138 19.51 -5.89 13.97
C TRP A 138 20.98 -5.53 14.21
N SER A 139 21.53 -4.73 13.31
CA SER A 139 22.92 -4.29 13.35
C SER A 139 22.95 -2.78 13.19
N TRP A 140 23.39 -2.09 14.24
CA TRP A 140 23.38 -0.65 14.33
C TRP A 140 24.77 -0.19 14.77
N GLN A 141 25.40 0.61 13.92
CA GLN A 141 26.65 1.26 14.23
C GLN A 141 26.35 2.69 14.65
N GLU A 142 26.85 3.11 15.82
CA GLU A 142 26.77 4.51 16.22
C GLU A 142 27.44 5.36 15.14
N ALA A 143 26.68 6.30 14.56
CA ALA A 143 27.21 7.20 13.55
C ALA A 143 28.14 8.19 14.23
N GLU A 144 29.31 8.44 13.64
CA GLU A 144 30.22 9.45 14.16
C GLU A 144 29.48 10.79 14.29
N ALA A 145 29.79 11.54 15.36
CA ALA A 145 29.16 12.82 15.62
C ALA A 145 29.37 13.77 14.43
N THR A 146 28.38 13.83 13.53
CA THR A 146 28.42 14.71 12.36
C THR A 146 28.26 16.14 12.80
N ALA A 147 29.08 17.03 12.25
CA ALA A 147 28.97 18.46 12.51
C ALA A 147 27.54 18.94 12.20
N GLY A 148 26.90 19.57 13.19
CA GLY A 148 25.54 20.10 13.06
C GLY A 148 24.41 19.13 13.40
N TYR A 149 24.69 17.86 13.72
CA TYR A 149 23.68 17.03 14.38
C TYR A 149 23.41 17.56 15.78
N ARG A 150 22.14 17.74 16.11
CA ARG A 150 21.71 18.19 17.44
C ARG A 150 20.47 17.45 17.88
N TRP A 151 20.43 17.11 19.14
CA TRP A 151 19.27 16.53 19.79
C TRP A 151 18.98 17.32 21.06
N GLN A 152 17.72 17.68 21.28
CA GLN A 152 17.32 18.40 22.49
C GLN A 152 15.93 17.96 22.95
N ALA A 153 15.85 17.47 24.19
CA ALA A 153 14.59 17.27 24.89
C ALA A 153 14.13 18.58 25.56
N HIS A 154 12.88 18.93 25.33
CA HIS A 154 12.16 20.09 25.87
C HIS A 154 10.89 19.65 26.58
N GLY A 155 11.00 19.22 27.83
CA GLY A 155 9.87 18.74 28.61
C GLY A 155 9.21 17.53 27.96
N THR A 156 8.05 17.73 27.34
CA THR A 156 7.30 16.69 26.62
C THR A 156 7.55 16.72 25.12
N ALA A 157 8.64 17.31 24.64
CA ALA A 157 8.99 17.31 23.23
C ALA A 157 10.47 16.98 23.03
N VAL A 158 10.79 16.43 21.86
CA VAL A 158 12.15 16.20 21.38
C VAL A 158 12.29 16.90 20.05
N VAL A 159 13.39 17.62 19.86
CA VAL A 159 13.75 18.24 18.59
C VAL A 159 15.10 17.68 18.16
N VAL A 160 15.17 17.21 16.92
CA VAL A 160 16.39 16.69 16.32
C VAL A 160 16.69 17.46 15.04
N CYS A 161 17.90 17.98 14.95
CA CYS A 161 18.50 18.50 13.73
C CYS A 161 19.37 17.41 13.13
N ILE A 162 18.98 16.93 11.95
CA ILE A 162 19.67 15.87 11.23
C ILE A 162 20.33 16.50 10.00
N PRO A 163 21.67 16.53 9.92
CA PRO A 163 22.37 16.99 8.74
C PRO A 163 21.91 16.19 7.51
N VAL A 164 21.63 16.88 6.41
CA VAL A 164 21.07 16.24 5.21
C VAL A 164 22.08 15.28 4.56
N ASP A 165 23.38 15.53 4.71
CA ASP A 165 24.46 14.59 4.35
C ASP A 165 24.44 13.29 5.18
N LEU A 166 23.95 13.34 6.42
CA LEU A 166 23.72 12.13 7.22
C LEU A 166 22.53 11.32 6.70
N LEU A 167 21.60 11.95 5.97
CA LEU A 167 20.53 11.25 5.27
C LEU A 167 21.04 10.60 3.96
N ALA A 168 22.16 11.08 3.42
CA ALA A 168 22.73 10.57 2.18
C ALA A 168 23.20 9.12 2.34
N THR A 169 22.83 8.29 1.37
CA THR A 169 23.38 6.94 1.22
C THR A 169 24.25 6.93 -0.03
N ASP A 170 25.51 6.53 0.11
CA ASP A 170 26.53 6.59 -0.96
C ASP A 170 26.66 7.99 -1.60
N GLY A 171 26.54 9.05 -0.79
CA GLY A 171 26.62 10.44 -1.25
C GLY A 171 25.40 10.91 -2.05
N THR A 172 24.36 10.09 -2.20
CA THR A 172 23.12 10.46 -2.87
C THR A 172 22.05 10.78 -1.83
N LEU A 173 21.44 11.96 -1.96
CA LEU A 173 20.35 12.37 -1.08
C LEU A 173 19.04 11.65 -1.43
N PRO A 174 18.25 11.22 -0.43
CA PRO A 174 16.90 10.72 -0.65
C PRO A 174 16.05 11.73 -1.43
N SER A 175 15.24 11.23 -2.36
CA SER A 175 14.08 11.97 -2.84
C SER A 175 12.94 12.01 -1.81
N ARG A 176 12.97 11.15 -0.80
CA ARG A 176 11.95 11.03 0.26
C ARG A 176 12.60 10.55 1.57
N VAL A 177 12.16 11.11 2.68
CA VAL A 177 12.55 10.65 4.03
C VAL A 177 11.30 10.20 4.76
N ARG A 178 11.29 8.98 5.30
CA ARG A 178 10.22 8.50 6.19
C ARG A 178 10.72 8.58 7.61
N VAL A 179 9.86 9.00 8.54
CA VAL A 179 10.21 9.17 9.95
C VAL A 179 9.18 8.43 10.80
N ALA A 180 9.66 7.62 11.73
CA ALA A 180 8.85 6.97 12.76
C ALA A 180 9.42 7.29 14.15
N ALA A 181 8.60 7.14 15.18
CA ALA A 181 9.01 7.33 16.56
C ALA A 181 8.40 6.25 17.45
N GLN A 182 9.18 5.74 18.42
CA GLN A 182 8.78 4.66 19.30
C GLN A 182 9.10 4.98 20.76
N ARG A 183 8.23 4.54 21.66
CA ARG A 183 8.47 4.55 23.09
C ARG A 183 8.24 3.15 23.67
N ASP A 184 9.18 2.69 24.50
CA ASP A 184 9.29 1.37 25.14
C ASP A 184 9.99 0.29 24.29
N ASP A 185 10.69 -0.62 25.00
CA ASP A 185 11.43 -1.82 24.58
C ASP A 185 10.58 -2.94 23.97
N ARG A 186 9.32 -2.63 23.63
CA ARG A 186 8.49 -3.54 22.84
C ARG A 186 9.13 -3.67 21.47
N TRP A 187 9.22 -4.89 20.95
CA TRP A 187 9.95 -5.23 19.72
C TRP A 187 9.42 -4.56 18.41
N LEU A 188 8.53 -3.57 18.49
CA LEU A 188 7.79 -3.02 17.37
C LEU A 188 7.55 -1.50 17.53
N PRO A 189 8.15 -0.64 16.67
CA PRO A 189 7.86 0.79 16.62
C PRO A 189 6.38 1.06 16.42
N ALA A 190 5.79 1.99 17.19
CA ALA A 190 4.45 2.53 16.95
C ALA A 190 4.42 3.35 15.63
N PRO A 191 3.24 3.55 15.00
CA PRO A 191 3.12 3.59 13.53
C PRO A 191 3.82 4.70 12.75
N PHE A 192 4.15 4.30 11.52
CA PHE A 192 4.51 5.14 10.39
C PHE A 192 3.64 6.41 10.33
N LEU A 193 4.30 7.56 10.32
CA LEU A 193 3.89 8.59 9.38
C LEU A 193 4.34 8.13 7.99
N ALA A 194 3.45 8.13 7.01
CA ALA A 194 3.91 8.33 5.65
C ALA A 194 4.79 9.57 5.69
N GLY A 195 6.09 9.41 5.38
CA GLY A 195 7.00 10.55 5.32
C GLY A 195 6.31 11.66 4.53
N ALA A 196 6.36 12.88 5.05
CA ALA A 196 5.98 14.03 4.25
C ALA A 196 6.81 13.92 2.96
N ALA A 197 6.15 13.61 1.85
CA ALA A 197 6.72 13.99 0.59
C ALA A 197 6.76 15.52 0.67
N LEU A 198 7.95 16.11 0.79
CA LEU A 198 8.13 17.45 0.23
C LEU A 198 7.67 17.31 -1.22
N PRO A 199 6.52 17.89 -1.59
CA PRO A 199 5.62 17.20 -2.51
C PRO A 199 6.18 17.24 -3.93
N PRO A 200 6.31 16.11 -4.64
CA PRO A 200 5.92 16.16 -6.05
C PRO A 200 4.42 16.48 -6.06
N ALA A 201 4.03 17.49 -6.84
CA ALA A 201 2.64 17.90 -7.00
C ALA A 201 1.73 16.66 -7.06
N THR A 202 0.77 16.57 -6.14
CA THR A 202 -0.24 15.52 -6.12
C THR A 202 -0.77 15.38 -7.54
N PRO A 203 -0.52 14.26 -8.23
CA PRO A 203 -1.13 14.07 -9.54
C PRO A 203 -2.63 14.18 -9.29
N THR A 204 -3.25 15.15 -9.96
CA THR A 204 -4.70 15.34 -9.89
C THR A 204 -5.29 14.08 -10.49
N LEU A 205 -5.68 13.14 -9.63
CA LEU A 205 -6.28 11.90 -10.05
C LEU A 205 -7.57 12.29 -10.78
N GLY A 206 -7.57 12.06 -12.10
CA GLY A 206 -8.77 12.18 -12.90
C GLY A 206 -9.89 11.39 -12.24
N VAL A 207 -11.10 11.97 -12.25
CA VAL A 207 -12.33 11.40 -11.71
C VAL A 207 -12.57 10.03 -12.37
N ALA A 208 -12.02 8.97 -11.77
CA ALA A 208 -12.30 7.61 -12.21
C ALA A 208 -13.77 7.34 -11.90
N GLN A 209 -14.52 6.84 -12.89
CA GLN A 209 -15.87 6.37 -12.63
C GLN A 209 -15.83 5.35 -11.48
N VAL A 210 -16.72 5.53 -10.52
CA VAL A 210 -17.01 4.48 -9.54
C VAL A 210 -17.66 3.37 -10.32
N ARG A 211 -17.16 2.17 -10.11
CA ARG A 211 -17.75 0.95 -10.62
C ARG A 211 -17.74 -0.04 -9.49
N ALA A 212 -18.85 -0.74 -9.29
CA ALA A 212 -18.84 -1.90 -8.43
C ALA A 212 -17.75 -2.87 -8.95
N PRO A 213 -16.86 -3.38 -8.08
CA PRO A 213 -15.91 -4.40 -8.49
C PRO A 213 -16.68 -5.65 -8.92
N GLY A 214 -16.19 -6.33 -9.94
CA GLY A 214 -16.68 -7.66 -10.30
C GLY A 214 -16.48 -8.65 -9.15
N ARG A 215 -17.33 -9.66 -9.06
CA ARG A 215 -17.26 -10.65 -7.99
C ARG A 215 -16.17 -11.67 -8.28
N LEU A 216 -15.28 -11.88 -7.32
CA LEU A 216 -14.16 -12.82 -7.40
C LEU A 216 -14.36 -14.01 -6.46
N ALA A 217 -14.18 -15.21 -7.00
CA ALA A 217 -14.21 -16.48 -6.30
C ALA A 217 -12.89 -17.24 -6.41
N PHE A 218 -12.50 -17.90 -5.33
CA PHE A 218 -11.41 -18.88 -5.30
C PHE A 218 -11.97 -20.28 -5.04
N ALA A 219 -11.73 -21.19 -5.96
CA ALA A 219 -12.17 -22.60 -5.96
C ALA A 219 -10.94 -23.51 -5.88
N TYR A 220 -10.29 -23.50 -4.72
CA TYR A 220 -9.06 -24.25 -4.48
C TYR A 220 -9.28 -25.68 -4.00
N GLN A 221 -10.53 -26.09 -3.76
CA GLN A 221 -10.83 -27.45 -3.35
C GLN A 221 -10.54 -28.49 -4.44
N TRP A 222 -10.25 -29.71 -4.00
CA TRP A 222 -10.01 -30.87 -4.87
C TRP A 222 -11.19 -31.20 -5.79
N ALA A 223 -12.43 -30.93 -5.36
CA ALA A 223 -13.65 -31.17 -6.13
C ALA A 223 -14.42 -29.85 -6.32
N PRO A 224 -14.07 -29.01 -7.30
CA PRO A 224 -14.72 -27.70 -7.48
C PRO A 224 -16.24 -27.80 -7.71
N TRP A 225 -16.74 -28.93 -8.20
CA TRP A 225 -18.19 -29.15 -8.36
C TRP A 225 -18.94 -29.47 -7.06
N ALA A 226 -18.24 -29.75 -5.96
CA ALA A 226 -18.84 -29.96 -4.64
C ALA A 226 -19.16 -28.60 -4.00
N VAL A 227 -20.09 -27.87 -4.59
CA VAL A 227 -20.57 -26.58 -4.10
C VAL A 227 -21.64 -26.77 -3.02
N ARG A 228 -21.89 -25.73 -2.20
CA ARG A 228 -22.94 -25.76 -1.17
C ARG A 228 -24.31 -26.15 -1.77
N ASP A 229 -25.06 -26.94 -1.02
CA ASP A 229 -26.37 -27.51 -1.38
C ASP A 229 -26.36 -28.49 -2.56
N ALA A 230 -25.19 -28.83 -3.12
CA ALA A 230 -25.04 -30.01 -3.96
C ALA A 230 -24.96 -31.26 -3.08
N ASP A 231 -25.32 -32.42 -3.63
CA ASP A 231 -25.05 -33.70 -2.98
C ASP A 231 -23.52 -33.82 -2.78
N PRO A 232 -23.01 -33.86 -1.53
CA PRO A 232 -21.57 -33.95 -1.29
C PRO A 232 -20.95 -35.25 -1.82
N ALA A 233 -21.76 -36.27 -2.10
CA ALA A 233 -21.33 -37.51 -2.76
C ALA A 233 -21.54 -37.49 -4.30
N GLY A 234 -22.21 -36.46 -4.82
CA GLY A 234 -22.67 -36.38 -6.22
C GLY A 234 -21.86 -35.42 -7.08
N LEU A 235 -21.69 -35.77 -8.35
CA LEU A 235 -21.18 -34.87 -9.37
C LEU A 235 -22.33 -34.01 -9.92
N ASP A 236 -22.51 -32.80 -9.37
CA ASP A 236 -23.52 -31.83 -9.86
C ASP A 236 -22.88 -30.62 -10.55
N LEU A 237 -22.48 -30.82 -11.81
CA LEU A 237 -21.85 -29.78 -12.62
C LEU A 237 -22.81 -28.63 -12.94
N THR A 238 -24.10 -28.91 -13.08
CA THR A 238 -25.11 -27.88 -13.36
C THR A 238 -25.25 -26.94 -12.19
N ARG A 239 -25.36 -27.46 -10.96
CA ARG A 239 -25.41 -26.64 -9.76
C ARG A 239 -24.12 -25.86 -9.56
N ALA A 240 -22.96 -26.49 -9.78
CA ALA A 240 -21.67 -25.81 -9.71
C ALA A 240 -21.58 -24.66 -10.74
N SER A 241 -22.01 -24.89 -11.98
CA SER A 241 -22.08 -23.86 -13.03
C SER A 241 -22.95 -22.69 -12.58
N GLN A 242 -24.15 -22.95 -12.04
CA GLN A 242 -25.05 -21.91 -11.53
C GLN A 242 -24.48 -21.12 -10.35
N VAL A 243 -23.69 -21.75 -9.48
CA VAL A 243 -23.06 -21.10 -8.33
C VAL A 243 -21.90 -20.23 -8.80
N TYR A 244 -20.98 -20.79 -9.58
CA TYR A 244 -19.82 -20.06 -10.09
C TYR A 244 -20.20 -18.99 -11.12
N GLY A 245 -21.26 -19.20 -11.91
CA GLY A 245 -21.77 -18.25 -12.89
C GLY A 245 -22.27 -16.92 -12.31
N ARG A 246 -22.36 -16.81 -10.98
CA ARG A 246 -22.64 -15.56 -10.27
C ARG A 246 -21.39 -14.70 -10.04
N PHE A 247 -20.21 -15.20 -10.35
CA PHE A 247 -18.94 -14.48 -10.23
C PHE A 247 -18.46 -14.03 -11.61
N ASP A 248 -17.89 -12.84 -11.68
CA ASP A 248 -17.24 -12.33 -12.89
C ASP A 248 -15.85 -12.97 -13.07
N HIS A 249 -15.22 -13.34 -11.96
CA HIS A 249 -13.90 -13.97 -11.93
C HIS A 249 -13.91 -15.23 -11.05
N VAL A 250 -13.41 -16.35 -11.57
CA VAL A 250 -13.26 -17.59 -10.80
C VAL A 250 -11.85 -18.15 -10.97
N VAL A 251 -11.15 -18.37 -9.86
CA VAL A 251 -9.81 -18.99 -9.84
C VAL A 251 -9.92 -20.45 -9.42
N PHE A 252 -9.45 -21.38 -10.25
CA PHE A 252 -9.42 -22.82 -9.96
C PHE A 252 -8.07 -23.25 -9.42
N GLY A 253 -8.07 -24.07 -8.36
CA GLY A 253 -6.87 -24.48 -7.62
C GLY A 253 -5.83 -25.28 -8.40
N ALA A 254 -4.64 -25.35 -7.83
CA ALA A 254 -3.51 -26.08 -8.37
C ALA A 254 -3.81 -27.58 -8.58
N GLY A 255 -3.14 -28.18 -9.56
CA GLY A 255 -3.17 -29.62 -9.77
C GLY A 255 -4.36 -30.10 -10.61
N LEU A 256 -5.48 -29.38 -10.61
CA LEU A 256 -6.68 -29.70 -11.37
C LEU A 256 -6.47 -29.73 -12.90
N GLN A 257 -5.47 -29.00 -13.39
CA GLN A 257 -5.08 -28.99 -14.80
C GLN A 257 -4.35 -30.25 -15.26
N ARG A 258 -3.83 -31.06 -14.33
CA ARG A 258 -3.01 -32.21 -14.68
C ARG A 258 -3.90 -33.39 -15.10
N PRO A 259 -3.69 -34.01 -16.27
CA PRO A 259 -4.52 -35.14 -16.71
C PRO A 259 -4.55 -36.36 -15.80
N ASP A 260 -3.53 -36.53 -14.95
CA ASP A 260 -3.41 -37.60 -13.97
C ASP A 260 -4.07 -37.29 -12.61
N HIS A 261 -4.58 -36.06 -12.43
CA HIS A 261 -5.30 -35.69 -11.22
C HIS A 261 -6.70 -36.34 -11.23
N PRO A 262 -7.14 -37.05 -10.17
CA PRO A 262 -8.45 -37.69 -10.10
C PRO A 262 -9.65 -36.80 -10.44
N SER A 263 -9.57 -35.52 -10.07
CA SER A 263 -10.61 -34.52 -10.40
C SER A 263 -10.53 -33.89 -11.79
N HIS A 264 -9.48 -34.15 -12.58
CA HIS A 264 -9.23 -33.44 -13.84
C HIS A 264 -10.41 -33.51 -14.81
N ALA A 265 -10.92 -34.71 -15.07
CA ALA A 265 -12.00 -34.91 -16.04
C ALA A 265 -13.28 -34.15 -15.66
N ASN A 266 -13.60 -34.08 -14.37
CA ASN A 266 -14.76 -33.34 -13.89
C ASN A 266 -14.51 -31.82 -13.86
N THR A 267 -13.30 -31.38 -13.51
CA THR A 267 -12.92 -29.96 -13.63
C THR A 267 -12.97 -29.50 -15.07
N GLU A 268 -12.46 -30.29 -16.02
CA GLU A 268 -12.54 -29.98 -17.45
C GLU A 268 -13.99 -29.80 -17.90
N ARG A 269 -14.88 -30.72 -17.52
CA ARG A 269 -16.31 -30.61 -17.83
C ARG A 269 -16.95 -29.36 -17.20
N LEU A 270 -16.62 -29.04 -15.94
CA LEU A 270 -17.13 -27.84 -15.27
C LEU A 270 -16.66 -26.55 -15.96
N VAL A 271 -15.36 -26.44 -16.26
CA VAL A 271 -14.78 -25.24 -16.88
C VAL A 271 -15.34 -25.04 -18.30
N ARG A 272 -15.56 -26.13 -19.06
CA ARG A 272 -16.24 -26.07 -20.36
C ARG A 272 -17.69 -25.63 -20.23
N GLN A 273 -18.43 -26.22 -19.29
CA GLN A 273 -19.81 -25.82 -19.03
C GLN A 273 -19.91 -24.34 -18.62
N LEU A 274 -19.02 -23.84 -17.77
CA LEU A 274 -18.96 -22.41 -17.43
C LEU A 274 -18.64 -21.51 -18.62
N ALA A 275 -17.77 -21.96 -19.54
CA ALA A 275 -17.48 -21.21 -20.76
C ALA A 275 -18.68 -21.12 -21.72
N GLU A 276 -19.50 -22.16 -21.76
CA GLU A 276 -20.73 -22.23 -22.55
C GLU A 276 -21.87 -21.42 -21.90
N ASP A 277 -22.13 -21.63 -20.61
CA ASP A 277 -23.22 -21.01 -19.86
C ASP A 277 -22.95 -19.52 -19.54
N HIS A 278 -21.67 -19.16 -19.34
CA HIS A 278 -21.23 -17.84 -18.88
C HIS A 278 -20.03 -17.32 -19.73
N PRO A 279 -20.24 -17.00 -21.01
CA PRO A 279 -19.15 -16.63 -21.94
C PRO A 279 -18.40 -15.36 -21.54
N GLY A 280 -19.01 -14.47 -20.75
CA GLY A 280 -18.38 -13.24 -20.24
C GLY A 280 -17.56 -13.41 -18.95
N GLN A 281 -17.62 -14.57 -18.30
CA GLN A 281 -16.86 -14.83 -17.07
C GLN A 281 -15.37 -15.05 -17.38
N GLU A 282 -14.51 -14.44 -16.58
CA GLU A 282 -13.08 -14.70 -16.62
C GLU A 282 -12.72 -15.86 -15.68
N ARG A 283 -12.11 -16.89 -16.24
CA ARG A 283 -11.76 -18.15 -15.57
C ARG A 283 -10.25 -18.25 -15.51
N TRP A 284 -9.70 -18.42 -14.31
CA TRP A 284 -8.27 -18.40 -14.07
C TRP A 284 -7.78 -19.75 -13.58
N GLY A 285 -6.73 -20.27 -14.20
CA GLY A 285 -6.05 -21.47 -13.73
C GLY A 285 -4.92 -21.12 -12.76
N TYR A 286 -4.96 -21.64 -11.53
CA TYR A 286 -3.89 -21.42 -10.56
C TYR A 286 -2.59 -22.12 -10.95
N VAL A 287 -1.48 -21.39 -10.85
CA VAL A 287 -0.11 -21.89 -10.97
C VAL A 287 0.75 -21.18 -9.93
N SER A 288 1.22 -21.92 -8.92
CA SER A 288 2.26 -21.41 -8.02
C SER A 288 3.60 -21.32 -8.75
N MET A 289 4.35 -20.26 -8.46
CA MET A 289 5.75 -20.10 -8.89
C MET A 289 6.71 -20.93 -8.00
N LEU A 290 6.26 -21.37 -6.83
CA LEU A 290 6.99 -22.24 -5.88
C LEU A 290 6.52 -23.70 -5.96
N ARG A 291 7.41 -24.63 -5.65
CA ARG A 291 7.14 -26.07 -5.46
C ARG A 291 6.64 -26.30 -4.04
N GLU A 292 5.79 -27.30 -3.85
CA GLU A 292 5.22 -27.79 -2.57
C GLU A 292 6.26 -28.23 -1.50
N ALA A 293 7.56 -27.97 -1.70
CA ALA A 293 8.65 -28.28 -0.77
C ALA A 293 9.80 -27.28 -0.94
N ASP A 294 9.50 -26.00 -0.70
CA ASP A 294 10.42 -24.85 -0.56
C ASP A 294 11.44 -24.60 -1.69
N ASP A 295 11.17 -25.11 -2.90
CA ASP A 295 12.05 -24.92 -4.06
C ASP A 295 11.27 -24.27 -5.19
N TRP A 296 11.91 -23.51 -6.07
CA TRP A 296 11.19 -22.85 -7.17
C TRP A 296 10.83 -23.87 -8.25
N TYR A 297 9.65 -23.74 -8.86
CA TYR A 297 9.49 -24.39 -10.16
C TYR A 297 10.46 -23.73 -11.13
N GLY A 298 11.37 -24.51 -11.70
CA GLY A 298 12.11 -24.06 -12.88
C GLY A 298 11.13 -23.65 -13.99
N HIS A 299 11.57 -22.80 -14.93
CA HIS A 299 10.73 -22.25 -16.00
C HIS A 299 9.88 -23.32 -16.71
N ALA A 300 10.46 -24.49 -17.00
CA ALA A 300 9.76 -25.59 -17.66
C ALA A 300 8.58 -26.15 -16.83
N GLY A 301 8.68 -26.11 -15.49
CA GLY A 301 7.62 -26.54 -14.58
C GLY A 301 6.42 -25.61 -14.57
N VAL A 302 6.67 -24.29 -14.58
CA VAL A 302 5.62 -23.26 -14.70
C VAL A 302 4.99 -23.32 -16.09
N ALA A 303 5.82 -23.30 -17.14
CA ALA A 303 5.39 -23.38 -18.54
C ALA A 303 4.48 -24.58 -18.82
N ARG A 304 4.85 -25.78 -18.33
CA ARG A 304 4.03 -26.99 -18.49
C ARG A 304 2.64 -26.85 -17.85
N ARG A 305 2.53 -26.19 -16.69
CA ARG A 305 1.24 -26.00 -16.00
C ARG A 305 0.36 -25.01 -16.73
N ILE A 306 0.97 -23.94 -17.26
CA ILE A 306 0.29 -23.01 -18.16
C ILE A 306 -0.22 -23.74 -19.41
N ASP A 307 0.58 -24.62 -20.01
CA ASP A 307 0.17 -25.44 -21.18
C ASP A 307 -1.02 -26.34 -20.87
N GLN A 308 -1.06 -26.90 -19.66
CA GLN A 308 -2.15 -27.76 -19.22
C GLN A 308 -3.44 -26.95 -19.04
N TRP A 309 -3.36 -25.78 -18.40
CA TRP A 309 -4.50 -24.87 -18.28
C TRP A 309 -4.98 -24.36 -19.63
N ALA A 310 -4.08 -24.03 -20.56
CA ALA A 310 -4.40 -23.53 -21.91
C ALA A 310 -5.20 -24.53 -22.78
N ARG A 311 -5.30 -25.81 -22.39
CA ARG A 311 -6.14 -26.81 -23.07
C ARG A 311 -7.60 -26.77 -22.62
N LEU A 312 -7.87 -26.07 -21.52
CA LEU A 312 -9.20 -25.81 -20.98
C LEU A 312 -9.62 -24.39 -21.38
N PRO A 313 -10.93 -24.07 -21.42
CA PRO A 313 -11.40 -22.73 -21.81
C PRO A 313 -11.29 -21.71 -20.66
N VAL A 314 -10.08 -21.61 -20.09
CA VAL A 314 -9.70 -20.53 -19.16
C VAL A 314 -9.35 -19.26 -19.94
N THR A 315 -9.55 -18.10 -19.33
CA THR A 315 -9.20 -16.78 -19.90
C THR A 315 -7.81 -16.32 -19.47
N GLY A 316 -7.26 -16.92 -18.41
CA GLY A 316 -5.95 -16.54 -17.91
C GLY A 316 -5.36 -17.50 -16.89
N ILE A 317 -4.19 -17.12 -16.38
CA ILE A 317 -3.45 -17.85 -15.35
C ILE A 317 -3.37 -16.97 -14.10
N PHE A 318 -3.77 -17.55 -12.96
CA PHE A 318 -3.50 -16.96 -11.66
C PHE A 318 -2.10 -17.41 -11.21
N LEU A 319 -1.14 -16.49 -11.23
CA LEU A 319 0.24 -16.77 -10.81
C LEU A 319 0.40 -16.40 -9.34
N ASP A 320 0.52 -17.41 -8.49
CA ASP A 320 0.75 -17.24 -7.06
C ASP A 320 2.24 -17.25 -6.73
N GLU A 321 2.60 -16.69 -5.58
CA GLU A 321 4.00 -16.50 -5.18
C GLU A 321 4.79 -15.71 -6.24
N PHE A 322 4.12 -14.73 -6.87
CA PHE A 322 4.68 -13.89 -7.92
C PHE A 322 5.56 -12.77 -7.35
N ASP A 323 6.03 -12.89 -6.12
CA ASP A 323 6.92 -11.92 -5.50
C ASP A 323 8.28 -11.86 -6.22
N LEU A 324 8.82 -10.65 -6.34
CA LEU A 324 10.23 -10.47 -6.67
C LEU A 324 11.05 -11.00 -5.48
N CYS A 325 12.20 -11.63 -5.71
CA CYS A 325 13.07 -12.14 -4.62
C CYS A 325 13.19 -11.09 -3.51
N ASP A 326 12.46 -11.31 -2.41
CA ASP A 326 12.36 -10.40 -1.28
C ASP A 326 13.00 -11.10 -0.10
N ALA A 327 13.98 -10.44 0.52
CA ALA A 327 14.78 -10.96 1.63
C ALA A 327 13.93 -11.46 2.80
N ALA A 328 12.71 -10.93 2.92
CA ALA A 328 11.85 -11.15 4.07
C ALA A 328 10.96 -12.39 3.99
N TRP A 329 10.77 -12.95 2.79
CA TRP A 329 9.78 -14.02 2.57
C TRP A 329 10.35 -15.23 1.84
N ALA A 330 11.44 -15.05 1.10
CA ALA A 330 12.14 -16.15 0.47
C ALA A 330 13.58 -16.18 0.98
N ASP A 331 14.13 -17.38 1.18
CA ASP A 331 15.57 -17.64 1.29
C ASP A 331 16.23 -17.41 -0.09
N CYS A 332 16.02 -16.21 -0.61
CA CYS A 332 16.68 -15.68 -1.76
C CYS A 332 18.07 -15.30 -1.27
N GLY A 333 19.09 -16.09 -1.63
CA GLY A 333 20.48 -15.68 -1.44
C GLY A 333 20.73 -14.36 -2.17
N ILE A 334 20.54 -13.23 -1.49
CA ILE A 334 20.71 -11.90 -2.07
C ILE A 334 22.21 -11.71 -2.25
N ALA A 335 22.68 -11.96 -3.46
CA ALA A 335 23.96 -11.44 -3.87
C ALA A 335 23.87 -9.90 -3.88
N PRO A 336 24.86 -9.18 -3.30
CA PRO A 336 24.88 -7.72 -3.24
C PRO A 336 24.76 -7.03 -4.61
N ASP A 337 25.03 -7.76 -5.69
CA ASP A 337 24.95 -7.28 -7.08
C ASP A 337 23.53 -7.26 -7.68
N GLY A 338 22.52 -7.64 -6.90
CA GLY A 338 21.12 -7.70 -7.31
C GLY A 338 20.78 -8.83 -8.31
N SER A 339 21.69 -9.78 -8.53
CA SER A 339 21.47 -10.89 -9.47
C SER A 339 20.27 -11.76 -9.13
N ALA A 340 20.00 -12.01 -7.84
CA ALA A 340 18.83 -12.76 -7.39
C ALA A 340 17.51 -12.10 -7.86
N ARG A 341 17.42 -10.78 -7.80
CA ARG A 341 16.22 -10.04 -8.24
C ARG A 341 16.09 -10.02 -9.74
N ARG A 342 17.18 -9.83 -10.48
CA ARG A 342 17.16 -9.97 -11.95
C ARG A 342 16.70 -11.37 -12.36
N ALA A 343 17.21 -12.41 -11.71
CA ALA A 343 16.79 -13.78 -11.97
C ALA A 343 15.30 -14.03 -11.65
N THR A 344 14.76 -13.46 -10.57
CA THR A 344 13.32 -13.58 -10.29
C THR A 344 12.47 -12.76 -11.26
N ARG A 345 12.92 -11.56 -11.66
CA ARG A 345 12.24 -10.78 -12.70
C ARG A 345 12.23 -11.50 -14.04
N GLU A 346 13.32 -12.18 -14.40
CA GLU A 346 13.39 -13.03 -15.59
C GLU A 346 12.40 -14.20 -15.50
N ARG A 347 12.27 -14.86 -14.33
CA ARG A 347 11.25 -15.90 -14.11
C ARG A 347 9.83 -15.38 -14.29
N GLN A 348 9.52 -14.25 -13.66
CA GLN A 348 8.21 -13.59 -13.77
C GLN A 348 7.91 -13.26 -15.25
N ARG A 349 8.89 -12.67 -15.96
CA ARG A 349 8.78 -12.36 -17.39
C ARG A 349 8.54 -13.61 -18.23
N ALA A 350 9.34 -14.65 -18.04
CA ALA A 350 9.21 -15.91 -18.76
C ALA A 350 7.83 -16.55 -18.55
N ALA A 351 7.30 -16.53 -17.33
CA ALA A 351 5.95 -17.05 -17.03
C ALA A 351 4.85 -16.23 -17.72
N VAL A 352 4.94 -14.90 -17.65
CA VAL A 352 3.95 -14.00 -18.27
C VAL A 352 3.97 -14.10 -19.79
N GLU A 353 5.16 -14.03 -20.40
CA GLU A 353 5.32 -14.17 -21.85
C GLU A 353 4.80 -15.53 -22.34
N HIS A 354 5.04 -16.60 -21.58
CA HIS A 354 4.54 -17.93 -21.93
C HIS A 354 3.01 -18.04 -21.85
N ALA A 355 2.38 -17.38 -20.87
CA ALA A 355 0.91 -17.28 -20.78
C ALA A 355 0.35 -16.43 -21.93
N HIS A 356 0.92 -15.24 -22.17
CA HIS A 356 0.49 -14.34 -23.24
C HIS A 356 0.62 -14.99 -24.63
N ALA A 357 1.66 -15.78 -24.87
CA ALA A 357 1.84 -16.55 -26.11
C ALA A 357 0.72 -17.58 -26.38
N ARG A 358 -0.12 -17.89 -25.39
CA ARG A 358 -1.29 -18.77 -25.49
C ARG A 358 -2.61 -18.00 -25.51
N GLY A 359 -2.57 -16.68 -25.63
CA GLY A 359 -3.75 -15.83 -25.54
C GLY A 359 -4.33 -15.75 -24.12
N LEU A 360 -3.57 -16.14 -23.10
CA LEU A 360 -4.01 -16.09 -21.71
C LEU A 360 -3.52 -14.80 -21.05
N ALA A 361 -4.38 -14.14 -20.28
CA ALA A 361 -3.96 -13.05 -19.40
C ALA A 361 -3.30 -13.59 -18.12
N VAL A 362 -2.61 -12.73 -17.38
CA VAL A 362 -2.04 -13.06 -16.08
C VAL A 362 -2.76 -12.31 -14.96
N PHE A 363 -3.12 -13.03 -13.91
CA PHE A 363 -3.60 -12.50 -12.65
C PHE A 363 -2.55 -12.82 -11.58
N ALA A 364 -1.69 -11.86 -11.27
CA ALA A 364 -0.55 -12.06 -10.38
C ALA A 364 -0.92 -11.80 -8.92
N ASN A 365 -0.57 -12.74 -8.03
CA ASN A 365 -0.63 -12.59 -6.59
C ASN A 365 0.76 -12.50 -6.01
N ALA A 366 0.99 -11.47 -5.20
CA ALA A 366 2.26 -11.22 -4.53
C ALA A 366 2.04 -10.33 -3.32
N HIS A 367 2.86 -10.51 -2.30
CA HIS A 367 2.83 -9.67 -1.09
C HIS A 367 3.15 -8.20 -1.37
N SER A 368 3.99 -7.92 -2.38
CA SER A 368 4.46 -6.57 -2.69
C SER A 368 4.02 -6.07 -4.06
N ALA A 369 3.05 -5.13 -4.08
CA ALA A 369 2.64 -4.42 -5.30
C ALA A 369 3.82 -3.74 -5.99
N HIS A 370 4.77 -3.20 -5.24
CA HIS A 370 6.01 -2.62 -5.78
C HIS A 370 6.88 -3.66 -6.48
N GLY A 371 7.07 -4.83 -5.87
CA GLY A 371 7.86 -5.92 -6.46
C GLY A 371 7.28 -6.40 -7.78
N VAL A 372 5.98 -6.29 -7.96
CA VAL A 372 5.29 -6.71 -9.19
C VAL A 372 5.18 -5.59 -10.22
N LEU A 373 4.68 -4.42 -9.83
CA LEU A 373 4.18 -3.38 -10.74
C LEU A 373 5.21 -2.29 -11.08
N VAL A 374 6.32 -2.22 -10.36
CA VAL A 374 7.36 -1.21 -10.58
C VAL A 374 8.55 -1.79 -11.36
N SER A 375 9.18 -0.95 -12.18
CA SER A 375 10.42 -1.29 -12.86
C SER A 375 11.55 -1.43 -11.84
N HIS A 376 12.31 -2.52 -11.90
CA HIS A 376 13.42 -2.78 -10.98
C HIS A 376 14.74 -2.84 -11.74
N ALA A 377 15.72 -2.01 -11.39
CA ALA A 377 17.02 -1.94 -12.08
C ALA A 377 16.93 -1.75 -13.62
N GLY A 378 15.90 -1.02 -14.09
CA GLY A 378 15.65 -0.81 -15.52
C GLY A 378 14.82 -1.92 -16.18
N ASP A 379 14.54 -3.03 -15.49
CA ASP A 379 13.66 -4.09 -15.98
C ASP A 379 12.19 -3.76 -15.65
N PRO A 380 11.35 -3.49 -16.66
CA PRO A 380 9.94 -3.16 -16.42
C PRO A 380 9.17 -4.37 -15.89
N THR A 381 8.03 -4.09 -15.24
CA THR A 381 7.04 -5.12 -14.89
C THR A 381 6.69 -5.94 -16.15
N PRO A 382 6.58 -7.27 -16.03
CA PRO A 382 6.17 -8.09 -17.16
C PRO A 382 4.65 -8.06 -17.38
N LEU A 383 3.88 -7.58 -16.41
CA LEU A 383 2.44 -7.39 -16.56
C LEU A 383 2.15 -6.18 -17.45
N GLY A 384 0.98 -6.18 -18.09
CA GLY A 384 0.62 -5.06 -18.93
C GLY A 384 -0.83 -5.02 -19.38
N PRO A 385 -1.14 -4.10 -20.31
CA PRO A 385 -2.48 -3.94 -20.84
C PRO A 385 -2.93 -5.19 -21.60
N GLY A 386 -4.24 -5.26 -21.85
CA GLY A 386 -4.85 -6.29 -22.68
C GLY A 386 -4.50 -6.14 -24.15
N SER A 387 -4.90 -7.12 -24.94
CA SER A 387 -4.85 -7.06 -26.41
C SER A 387 -6.24 -7.35 -26.98
N ALA A 388 -6.36 -7.45 -28.31
CA ALA A 388 -7.60 -7.91 -28.94
C ALA A 388 -7.97 -9.35 -28.55
N ASP A 389 -6.96 -10.17 -28.21
CA ASP A 389 -7.11 -11.62 -28.00
C ASP A 389 -7.06 -12.03 -26.53
N ARG A 390 -6.71 -11.10 -25.62
CA ARG A 390 -6.67 -11.37 -24.17
C ARG A 390 -7.06 -10.13 -23.36
N PRO A 391 -7.70 -10.30 -22.19
CA PRO A 391 -7.96 -9.18 -21.29
C PRO A 391 -6.64 -8.60 -20.74
N ALA A 392 -6.75 -7.43 -20.11
CA ALA A 392 -5.62 -6.85 -19.38
C ALA A 392 -5.22 -7.75 -18.21
N ASP A 393 -3.92 -7.74 -17.90
CA ASP A 393 -3.43 -8.44 -16.72
C ASP A 393 -4.05 -7.82 -15.45
N MET A 394 -4.00 -8.57 -14.37
CA MET A 394 -4.56 -8.18 -13.08
C MET A 394 -3.54 -8.44 -11.96
N TYR A 395 -3.55 -7.60 -10.93
CA TYR A 395 -2.78 -7.80 -9.69
C TYR A 395 -3.75 -7.99 -8.52
N LEU A 396 -3.50 -9.00 -7.69
CA LEU A 396 -4.26 -9.24 -6.46
C LEU A 396 -3.59 -8.53 -5.28
N LEU A 397 -4.36 -7.67 -4.61
CA LEU A 397 -4.01 -7.15 -3.30
C LEU A 397 -4.74 -7.95 -2.23
N GLU A 398 -3.99 -8.75 -1.47
CA GLU A 398 -4.54 -9.60 -0.41
C GLU A 398 -4.58 -8.91 0.95
N ASN A 399 -5.71 -9.12 1.62
CA ASN A 399 -6.02 -8.70 2.97
C ASN A 399 -5.65 -7.24 3.25
N PRO A 400 -6.07 -6.24 2.46
CA PRO A 400 -5.81 -4.84 2.81
C PRO A 400 -6.68 -4.32 3.96
N THR A 401 -7.74 -5.03 4.33
CA THR A 401 -8.78 -4.57 5.28
C THR A 401 -8.97 -5.53 6.45
N VAL A 402 -9.21 -6.80 6.13
CA VAL A 402 -9.59 -7.84 7.07
C VAL A 402 -8.76 -9.08 6.76
N TRP A 403 -8.15 -9.64 7.79
CA TRP A 403 -7.41 -10.88 7.71
C TRP A 403 -7.92 -11.86 8.77
N ASP A 404 -8.34 -13.04 8.34
CA ASP A 404 -8.94 -14.06 9.22
C ASP A 404 -10.06 -13.50 10.13
N GLY A 405 -10.90 -12.62 9.56
CA GLY A 405 -12.01 -11.95 10.25
C GLY A 405 -11.59 -10.92 11.28
N ARG A 406 -10.30 -10.57 11.33
CA ARG A 406 -9.77 -9.54 12.20
C ARG A 406 -9.48 -8.30 11.37
N TRP A 407 -9.91 -7.17 11.90
CA TRP A 407 -9.45 -5.89 11.43
C TRP A 407 -7.97 -5.76 11.68
N TRP A 408 -7.28 -5.17 10.71
CA TRP A 408 -5.99 -4.62 11.03
C TRP A 408 -6.14 -3.54 12.09
N THR A 409 -5.27 -3.55 13.08
CA THR A 409 -5.22 -2.53 14.13
C THR A 409 -3.80 -1.99 14.25
N GLY A 410 -3.67 -0.79 14.81
CA GLY A 410 -2.39 -0.13 15.03
C GLY A 410 -1.51 -0.11 13.76
N LEU A 411 -0.40 -0.83 13.83
CA LEU A 411 0.67 -0.84 12.83
C LEU A 411 0.31 -1.58 11.55
N ASP A 412 -0.33 -2.73 11.71
CA ASP A 412 -0.73 -3.53 10.56
C ASP A 412 -1.81 -2.80 9.75
N LEU A 413 -2.63 -1.98 10.42
CA LEU A 413 -3.63 -1.13 9.76
C LEU A 413 -2.96 -0.07 8.89
N ALA A 414 -2.00 0.67 9.46
CA ALA A 414 -1.27 1.69 8.71
C ALA A 414 -0.53 1.08 7.51
N ALA A 415 0.07 -0.10 7.68
CA ALA A 415 0.80 -0.76 6.61
C ALA A 415 -0.13 -1.34 5.52
N ALA A 416 -1.26 -1.93 5.92
CA ALA A 416 -2.28 -2.38 4.98
C ALA A 416 -2.88 -1.20 4.21
N LEU A 417 -3.13 -0.06 4.87
CA LEU A 417 -3.57 1.18 4.23
C LEU A 417 -2.52 1.72 3.24
N ALA A 418 -1.24 1.70 3.59
CA ALA A 418 -0.18 2.14 2.67
C ALA A 418 -0.14 1.28 1.40
N ARG A 419 -0.15 -0.06 1.54
CA ARG A 419 -0.23 -1.00 0.39
C ARG A 419 -1.47 -0.71 -0.46
N PHE A 420 -2.60 -0.47 0.21
CA PHE A 420 -3.87 -0.17 -0.43
C PHE A 420 -3.89 1.19 -1.16
N HIS A 421 -3.18 2.21 -0.66
CA HIS A 421 -3.06 3.49 -1.33
C HIS A 421 -2.15 3.43 -2.57
N ASP A 422 -1.07 2.66 -2.51
CA ASP A 422 -0.10 2.56 -3.61
C ASP A 422 -0.62 1.67 -4.74
N ALA A 423 -1.24 0.52 -4.42
CA ALA A 423 -1.63 -0.48 -5.41
C ALA A 423 -2.50 0.06 -6.57
N PRO A 424 -3.54 0.89 -6.37
CA PRO A 424 -4.33 1.47 -7.45
C PRO A 424 -3.52 2.39 -8.38
N VAL A 425 -2.59 3.17 -7.80
CA VAL A 425 -1.73 4.09 -8.56
C VAL A 425 -0.75 3.30 -9.41
N LEU A 426 -0.10 2.29 -8.81
CA LEU A 426 0.85 1.42 -9.49
C LEU A 426 0.18 0.59 -10.59
N ALA A 427 -0.96 -0.03 -10.30
CA ALA A 427 -1.69 -0.85 -11.26
C ALA A 427 -2.10 -0.02 -12.48
N ARG A 428 -2.64 1.19 -12.27
CA ARG A 428 -2.97 2.11 -13.35
C ARG A 428 -1.75 2.53 -14.15
N GLY A 429 -0.64 2.86 -13.47
CA GLY A 429 0.62 3.22 -14.12
C GLY A 429 1.19 2.11 -15.01
N ALA A 430 0.95 0.85 -14.63
CA ALA A 430 1.34 -0.33 -15.40
C ALA A 430 0.31 -0.76 -16.47
N GLY A 431 -0.88 -0.14 -16.52
CA GLY A 431 -1.98 -0.58 -17.39
C GLY A 431 -2.59 -1.92 -16.95
N VAL A 432 -2.46 -2.26 -15.66
CA VAL A 432 -2.90 -3.50 -15.02
C VAL A 432 -4.19 -3.24 -14.22
N ARG A 433 -5.08 -4.23 -14.16
CA ARG A 433 -6.29 -4.20 -13.33
C ARG A 433 -5.94 -4.53 -11.88
N LEU A 434 -6.64 -3.93 -10.91
CA LEU A 434 -6.50 -4.28 -9.51
C LEU A 434 -7.64 -5.20 -9.06
N ALA A 435 -7.33 -6.30 -8.40
CA ALA A 435 -8.28 -7.04 -7.58
C ALA A 435 -7.94 -6.86 -6.11
N VAL A 436 -8.96 -6.98 -5.26
CA VAL A 436 -8.82 -6.98 -3.81
C VAL A 436 -9.46 -8.24 -3.27
N VAL A 437 -8.78 -8.95 -2.37
CA VAL A 437 -9.40 -10.01 -1.58
C VAL A 437 -9.13 -9.76 -0.11
N ASP A 438 -10.13 -9.92 0.74
CA ASP A 438 -9.97 -9.97 2.19
C ASP A 438 -10.45 -11.33 2.71
N THR A 439 -10.02 -11.68 3.92
CA THR A 439 -10.35 -12.96 4.55
C THR A 439 -11.13 -12.78 5.84
N GLY A 440 -12.28 -13.44 5.94
CA GLY A 440 -13.08 -13.55 7.15
C GLY A 440 -12.66 -14.74 8.02
N ALA A 441 -13.19 -14.76 9.25
CA ALA A 441 -12.93 -15.82 10.21
C ALA A 441 -13.80 -17.05 9.90
N GLY A 442 -13.17 -18.21 9.76
CA GLY A 442 -13.88 -19.46 9.47
C GLY A 442 -14.62 -19.45 8.13
N ALA A 443 -15.53 -20.40 7.92
CA ALA A 443 -16.25 -20.54 6.66
C ALA A 443 -17.17 -19.33 6.36
N ILE A 444 -17.00 -18.72 5.19
CA ILE A 444 -17.82 -17.58 4.77
C ILE A 444 -19.17 -18.08 4.28
N ARG A 445 -20.25 -17.54 4.86
CA ARG A 445 -21.64 -17.85 4.51
C ARG A 445 -22.21 -16.76 3.61
N ASP A 446 -23.31 -17.04 2.94
CA ASP A 446 -23.95 -16.06 2.05
C ASP A 446 -24.46 -14.83 2.83
N THR A 447 -24.70 -15.00 4.13
CA THR A 447 -25.06 -13.92 5.05
C THR A 447 -23.88 -13.03 5.44
N ALA A 448 -22.66 -13.34 5.00
CA ALA A 448 -21.49 -12.51 5.32
C ALA A 448 -21.57 -11.13 4.65
N ASP A 449 -22.44 -10.95 3.67
CA ASP A 449 -22.72 -9.67 3.02
C ASP A 449 -23.31 -8.61 3.98
N THR A 450 -23.86 -9.07 5.10
CA THR A 450 -24.37 -8.23 6.19
C THR A 450 -23.32 -7.92 7.27
N THR A 451 -22.11 -8.49 7.20
CA THR A 451 -21.09 -8.23 8.22
C THR A 451 -20.35 -6.93 7.93
N GLN A 452 -19.83 -6.31 8.99
CA GLN A 452 -19.07 -5.06 8.85
C GLN A 452 -17.77 -5.29 8.08
N GLU A 453 -17.13 -6.44 8.30
CA GLU A 453 -15.91 -6.87 7.64
C GLU A 453 -16.07 -6.91 6.12
N TYR A 454 -17.13 -7.55 5.63
CA TYR A 454 -17.42 -7.61 4.20
C TYR A 454 -17.71 -6.22 3.64
N ALA A 455 -18.61 -5.47 4.30
CA ALA A 455 -19.00 -4.15 3.81
C ALA A 455 -17.79 -3.21 3.70
N ALA A 456 -16.92 -3.16 4.70
CA ALA A 456 -15.72 -2.33 4.66
C ALA A 456 -14.72 -2.79 3.60
N SER A 457 -14.52 -4.10 3.46
CA SER A 457 -13.65 -4.68 2.42
C SER A 457 -14.14 -4.30 1.02
N TRP A 458 -15.44 -4.48 0.76
CA TRP A 458 -16.07 -4.13 -0.51
C TRP A 458 -15.96 -2.63 -0.81
N TRP A 459 -16.30 -1.79 0.17
CA TRP A 459 -16.23 -0.33 0.01
C TRP A 459 -14.81 0.17 -0.23
N ARG A 460 -13.80 -0.47 0.38
CA ARG A 460 -12.41 -0.20 0.04
C ARG A 460 -12.10 -0.63 -1.39
N ALA A 461 -12.45 -1.83 -1.83
CA ALA A 461 -12.25 -2.24 -3.22
C ALA A 461 -12.88 -1.23 -4.22
N VAL A 462 -14.08 -0.73 -3.93
CA VAL A 462 -14.75 0.34 -4.68
C VAL A 462 -13.95 1.65 -4.67
N GLN A 463 -13.43 2.10 -3.52
CA GLN A 463 -12.60 3.30 -3.42
C GLN A 463 -11.28 3.14 -4.21
N ALA A 464 -10.70 1.94 -4.24
CA ALA A 464 -9.52 1.65 -5.05
C ALA A 464 -9.82 1.65 -6.56
N GLY A 465 -11.09 1.61 -6.96
CA GLY A 465 -11.46 1.35 -8.36
C GLY A 465 -11.01 -0.06 -8.79
N ALA A 466 -11.08 -1.02 -7.87
CA ALA A 466 -10.75 -2.40 -8.15
C ALA A 466 -11.68 -2.95 -9.25
N ALA A 467 -11.10 -3.70 -10.18
CA ALA A 467 -11.84 -4.44 -11.19
C ALA A 467 -12.57 -5.66 -10.60
N ALA A 468 -12.03 -6.23 -9.50
CA ALA A 468 -12.59 -7.41 -8.86
C ALA A 468 -12.45 -7.35 -7.33
N HIS A 469 -13.41 -7.93 -6.62
CA HIS A 469 -13.44 -8.06 -5.16
C HIS A 469 -13.85 -9.47 -4.74
N GLY A 470 -13.08 -10.06 -3.85
CA GLY A 470 -13.39 -11.33 -3.21
C GLY A 470 -13.40 -11.18 -1.69
N PHE A 471 -14.22 -12.00 -1.02
CA PHE A 471 -14.18 -12.15 0.44
C PHE A 471 -14.30 -13.64 0.76
N THR A 472 -13.20 -14.22 1.25
CA THR A 472 -13.06 -15.67 1.45
C THR A 472 -12.64 -15.98 2.89
N ASN A 473 -12.42 -17.23 3.26
CA ASN A 473 -11.86 -17.56 4.58
C ASN A 473 -10.33 -17.58 4.52
N ALA A 474 -9.63 -17.64 5.66
CA ALA A 474 -8.16 -17.70 5.66
C ALA A 474 -7.59 -19.06 5.19
N VAL A 475 -8.39 -20.13 5.22
CA VAL A 475 -7.95 -21.52 4.94
C VAL A 475 -8.28 -21.96 3.51
N TYR A 476 -8.65 -21.02 2.64
CA TYR A 476 -9.10 -21.34 1.28
C TYR A 476 -8.07 -22.11 0.46
N SER A 477 -6.78 -22.08 0.84
CA SER A 477 -5.68 -22.84 0.23
C SER A 477 -5.39 -24.21 0.85
N ALA A 478 -5.99 -24.60 1.99
CA ALA A 478 -5.37 -25.61 2.85
C ALA A 478 -6.28 -26.71 3.44
N SER A 479 -7.54 -26.93 3.03
CA SER A 479 -8.30 -28.05 3.61
C SER A 479 -9.25 -28.80 2.69
N ASP A 480 -9.33 -30.11 2.97
CA ASP A 480 -10.30 -31.10 2.46
C ASP A 480 -11.75 -30.80 2.91
N GLU A 481 -12.02 -29.65 3.54
CA GLU A 481 -13.35 -29.23 3.96
C GLU A 481 -14.14 -28.70 2.74
N LEU A 482 -14.58 -29.68 1.96
CA LEU A 482 -15.40 -29.59 0.76
C LEU A 482 -16.65 -28.73 0.98
N GLY A 483 -16.73 -27.60 0.26
CA GLY A 483 -18.00 -27.01 -0.16
C GLY A 483 -18.58 -25.85 0.64
N THR A 484 -17.96 -25.41 1.74
CA THR A 484 -18.52 -24.32 2.57
C THR A 484 -17.95 -22.93 2.29
N ASN A 485 -16.92 -22.79 1.46
CA ASN A 485 -16.12 -21.55 1.39
C ASN A 485 -16.44 -20.61 0.24
N LEU A 486 -17.43 -20.93 -0.60
CA LEU A 486 -17.88 -20.05 -1.69
C LEU A 486 -19.14 -19.29 -1.27
N ALA A 487 -18.95 -18.13 -0.64
CA ALA A 487 -20.08 -17.27 -0.30
C ALA A 487 -20.53 -16.45 -1.51
N LEU A 488 -21.84 -16.48 -1.77
CA LEU A 488 -22.46 -15.74 -2.85
C LEU A 488 -22.80 -14.32 -2.39
N LEU A 489 -21.78 -13.51 -2.17
CA LEU A 489 -21.94 -12.18 -1.61
C LEU A 489 -22.40 -11.20 -2.69
N GLY A 490 -23.55 -10.58 -2.46
CA GLY A 490 -23.96 -9.40 -3.22
C GLY A 490 -23.17 -8.18 -2.76
N PRO A 491 -23.14 -7.08 -3.56
CA PRO A 491 -22.71 -5.80 -3.01
C PRO A 491 -23.49 -5.53 -1.70
N PRO A 492 -22.88 -4.86 -0.72
CA PRO A 492 -23.55 -4.56 0.54
C PRO A 492 -24.86 -3.80 0.24
N PRO A 493 -25.87 -3.84 1.13
CA PRO A 493 -27.21 -3.31 0.87
C PRO A 493 -27.25 -1.84 0.38
N ASP A 494 -26.22 -1.05 0.67
CA ASP A 494 -26.01 0.33 0.25
C ASP A 494 -25.20 0.48 -1.06
N GLY A 495 -24.52 -0.56 -1.53
CA GLY A 495 -23.66 -0.57 -2.71
C GLY A 495 -24.38 -0.73 -4.05
N VAL A 496 -25.55 -1.36 -4.08
CA VAL A 496 -26.35 -1.60 -5.31
C VAL A 496 -26.74 -0.29 -6.02
N GLY A 497 -26.78 0.83 -5.30
CA GLY A 497 -27.30 2.10 -5.82
C GLY A 497 -26.29 3.03 -6.51
N LEU A 498 -24.98 2.76 -6.51
CA LEU A 498 -24.03 3.74 -7.05
C LEU A 498 -24.02 3.79 -8.59
N ASP A 499 -23.88 2.63 -9.23
CA ASP A 499 -23.79 2.53 -10.69
C ASP A 499 -25.14 2.83 -11.34
N GLU A 500 -26.24 2.33 -10.75
CA GLU A 500 -27.60 2.61 -11.23
C GLU A 500 -27.98 4.11 -11.16
N ARG A 501 -27.37 4.86 -10.24
CA ARG A 501 -27.63 6.30 -10.07
C ARG A 501 -26.64 7.18 -10.83
N GLY A 502 -25.65 6.59 -11.51
CA GLY A 502 -24.61 7.32 -12.24
C GLY A 502 -23.68 8.14 -11.34
N TRP A 503 -23.52 7.73 -10.09
CA TRP A 503 -22.67 8.42 -9.11
C TRP A 503 -21.19 8.05 -9.32
N ARG A 504 -20.27 8.98 -9.04
CA ARG A 504 -18.81 8.80 -9.18
C ARG A 504 -18.06 9.49 -8.05
N PHE A 505 -16.84 9.08 -7.73
CA PHE A 505 -16.04 9.76 -6.70
C PHE A 505 -15.22 10.87 -7.34
N ALA A 506 -15.23 12.06 -6.75
CA ALA A 506 -14.36 13.15 -7.16
C ALA A 506 -13.07 13.14 -6.32
N GLY A 507 -11.92 13.06 -7.00
CA GLY A 507 -10.59 13.12 -6.39
C GLY A 507 -10.16 11.84 -5.65
N PRO A 508 -8.94 11.82 -5.06
CA PRO A 508 -8.53 10.77 -4.13
C PRO A 508 -9.36 10.81 -2.83
N PRO A 509 -9.38 9.70 -2.06
CA PRO A 509 -9.79 9.75 -0.66
C PRO A 509 -8.96 10.79 0.07
N VAL A 510 -9.61 11.59 0.90
CA VAL A 510 -8.98 12.55 1.80
C VAL A 510 -9.07 12.01 3.22
N VAL A 511 -7.94 12.02 3.89
CA VAL A 511 -7.82 11.70 5.30
C VAL A 511 -8.43 12.86 6.10
N VAL A 512 -9.56 12.64 6.77
CA VAL A 512 -10.23 13.60 7.66
C VAL A 512 -10.18 13.12 9.10
N ASP A 513 -10.32 14.07 10.03
CA ASP A 513 -10.32 13.83 11.49
C ASP A 513 -9.06 13.15 12.02
N GLY A 514 -7.89 13.50 11.47
CA GLY A 514 -6.65 12.83 11.84
C GLY A 514 -6.75 11.33 11.50
N GLY A 515 -7.17 11.00 10.28
CA GLY A 515 -7.03 9.68 9.62
C GLY A 515 -7.63 8.46 10.27
N VAL A 516 -8.51 8.72 11.22
CA VAL A 516 -9.61 7.85 11.62
C VAL A 516 -10.63 7.77 10.48
N THR A 517 -10.89 8.86 9.75
CA THR A 517 -11.92 8.89 8.70
C THR A 517 -11.31 9.06 7.32
N LEU A 518 -11.66 8.18 6.38
CA LEU A 518 -11.45 8.38 4.95
C LEU A 518 -12.72 8.98 4.35
N ALA A 519 -12.60 10.20 3.86
CA ALA A 519 -13.65 10.92 3.14
C ALA A 519 -13.42 10.83 1.65
N ARG A 520 -14.46 10.56 0.87
CA ARG A 520 -14.39 10.76 -0.58
C ARG A 520 -15.66 11.40 -1.10
N PRO A 521 -15.58 12.60 -1.71
CA PRO A 521 -16.75 13.22 -2.32
C PRO A 521 -17.36 12.31 -3.37
N VAL A 522 -18.68 12.14 -3.31
CA VAL A 522 -19.47 11.47 -4.34
C VAL A 522 -20.15 12.57 -5.15
N VAL A 523 -19.97 12.53 -6.46
CA VAL A 523 -20.57 13.46 -7.41
C VAL A 523 -21.49 12.72 -8.37
N ASP A 524 -22.49 13.41 -8.92
CA ASP A 524 -23.36 12.86 -9.97
C ASP A 524 -22.68 12.84 -11.36
N THR A 525 -23.44 12.45 -12.39
CA THR A 525 -23.00 12.43 -13.79
C THR A 525 -22.59 13.82 -14.30
N GLU A 526 -23.15 14.89 -13.73
CA GLU A 526 -22.89 16.29 -14.08
C GLU A 526 -21.68 16.85 -13.29
N GLY A 527 -21.25 16.16 -12.23
CA GLY A 527 -20.10 16.53 -11.41
C GLY A 527 -20.46 17.32 -10.16
N HIS A 528 -21.74 17.43 -9.82
CA HIS A 528 -22.17 18.05 -8.56
C HIS A 528 -21.93 17.10 -7.40
N THR A 529 -21.32 17.60 -6.32
CA THR A 529 -21.18 16.83 -5.07
C THR A 529 -22.55 16.59 -4.46
N ILE A 530 -22.96 15.33 -4.49
CA ILE A 530 -24.23 14.84 -3.95
C ILE A 530 -24.06 14.24 -2.55
N GLY A 531 -22.83 14.09 -2.09
CA GLY A 531 -22.50 13.73 -0.73
C GLY A 531 -21.04 13.31 -0.59
N GLU A 532 -20.74 12.59 0.48
CA GLU A 532 -19.40 12.14 0.80
C GLU A 532 -19.51 10.73 1.35
N LEU A 533 -18.72 9.81 0.81
CA LEU A 533 -18.52 8.51 1.42
C LEU A 533 -17.52 8.70 2.56
N ARG A 534 -17.98 8.51 3.79
CA ARG A 534 -17.12 8.51 4.97
C ARG A 534 -16.93 7.09 5.44
N THR A 535 -15.67 6.69 5.58
CA THR A 535 -15.27 5.45 6.24
C THR A 535 -14.53 5.84 7.50
N THR A 536 -15.23 5.85 8.63
CA THR A 536 -14.63 6.12 9.95
C THR A 536 -14.19 4.81 10.58
N PHE A 537 -12.90 4.70 10.86
CA PHE A 537 -12.25 3.61 11.59
C PHE A 537 -12.13 4.02 13.05
N ASP A 538 -12.93 3.43 13.93
CA ASP A 538 -12.70 3.57 15.36
C ASP A 538 -11.60 2.57 15.78
N PRO A 539 -10.37 3.02 16.10
CA PRO A 539 -9.28 2.13 16.45
C PRO A 539 -9.49 1.43 17.79
N ASP A 540 -10.28 2.02 18.70
CA ASP A 540 -10.54 1.47 20.04
C ASP A 540 -11.59 0.34 20.01
N VAL A 541 -12.48 0.37 19.02
CA VAL A 541 -13.63 -0.54 18.95
C VAL A 541 -13.60 -1.45 17.72
N GLY A 542 -12.69 -1.21 16.78
CA GLY A 542 -12.59 -1.98 15.53
C GLY A 542 -13.83 -1.84 14.65
N THR A 543 -14.55 -0.73 14.76
CA THR A 543 -15.78 -0.51 13.98
C THR A 543 -15.51 0.38 12.78
N VAL A 544 -16.05 -0.04 11.64
CA VAL A 544 -16.05 0.76 10.42
C VAL A 544 -17.44 1.29 10.18
N THR A 545 -17.63 2.59 10.34
CA THR A 545 -18.89 3.23 9.94
C THR A 545 -18.73 3.72 8.52
N VAL A 546 -19.41 3.06 7.58
CA VAL A 546 -19.60 3.59 6.23
C VAL A 546 -20.87 4.43 6.24
N THR A 547 -20.73 5.74 6.06
CA THR A 547 -21.89 6.61 5.85
C THR A 547 -22.03 6.85 4.36
N PRO A 548 -23.04 6.24 3.69
CA PRO A 548 -23.30 6.54 2.30
C PRO A 548 -23.72 8.01 2.15
N PRO A 549 -23.47 8.61 0.98
CA PRO A 549 -23.93 9.96 0.70
C PRO A 549 -25.45 10.05 0.90
N ARG A 550 -25.88 10.91 1.81
CA ARG A 550 -27.30 11.24 1.96
C ARG A 550 -27.67 12.17 0.80
N PRO A 551 -28.68 11.83 -0.03
CA PRO A 551 -29.17 12.80 -1.00
C PRO A 551 -29.63 14.05 -0.24
N ASN A 552 -29.16 15.21 -0.67
CA ASN A 552 -29.62 16.51 -0.16
C ASN A 552 -31.11 16.70 -0.38
#